data_AF-F9FYV1-F1
#
_entry.id   AF-F9FYV1-F1
#
_cell.length_a   1.000
_cell.length_b   1.000
_cell.length_c   1.000
_cell.angle_alpha   90.00
_cell.angle_beta   90.00
_cell.angle_gamma   90.00
#
_symmetry.space_group_name_H-M   'P 1'
#
loop_
_entity.id
_entity.type
_entity.pdbx_description
1 polymer ?
#
loop_
_entity_poly.entity_id
_entity_poly.type
_entity_poly.pdbx_seq_one_letter_code
_entity_poly.pdbx_strand_id
1 'polypeptide(L)'
;MTVSRRSKQWWKQAIIYQIYPASFCDSNGDGMGDLQGIISKLDYIASLGVDVIWVCPMYDSPQVDMGYDISNYEDVYAPYGTLQDMEELIRKTHEKGMKIMLDLVINHTSDKHAWFEESRLSKDSPKRD
;
A
#
# COMPACT_ATOMS: atom_id res chain seq x y z
N MET A 1 -17.70 4.17 -42.03
CA MET A 1 -16.66 3.70 -41.09
C MET A 1 -17.26 3.63 -39.71
N THR A 2 -17.58 2.43 -39.22
CA THR A 2 -18.04 2.21 -37.85
C THR A 2 -16.83 2.17 -36.93
N VAL A 3 -16.69 3.17 -36.06
CA VAL A 3 -15.67 3.14 -35.00
C VAL A 3 -16.05 2.01 -34.07
N SER A 4 -15.27 0.92 -34.08
CA SER A 4 -15.38 -0.14 -33.09
C SER A 4 -15.24 0.47 -31.70
N ARG A 5 -16.31 0.42 -30.90
CA ARG A 5 -16.33 0.95 -29.53
C ARG A 5 -15.39 0.07 -28.71
N ARG A 6 -14.17 0.55 -28.41
CA ARG A 6 -13.24 -0.15 -27.52
C ARG A 6 -14.00 -0.61 -26.27
N SER A 7 -13.77 -1.85 -25.83
CA SER A 7 -14.34 -2.34 -24.58
C SER A 7 -14.03 -1.34 -23.47
N LYS A 8 -15.06 -0.94 -22.71
CA LYS A 8 -14.89 0.00 -21.62
C LYS A 8 -13.97 -0.64 -20.59
N GLN A 9 -12.80 -0.04 -20.38
CA GLN A 9 -11.87 -0.47 -19.35
C GLN A 9 -12.44 -0.11 -17.99
N TRP A 10 -12.50 -1.06 -17.06
CA TRP A 10 -13.16 -0.88 -15.76
C TRP A 10 -12.58 0.33 -15.00
N TRP A 11 -11.26 0.51 -15.02
CA TRP A 11 -10.56 1.57 -14.29
C TRP A 11 -10.87 2.98 -14.79
N LYS A 12 -11.39 3.13 -16.02
CA LYS A 12 -11.77 4.45 -16.56
C LYS A 12 -13.03 5.03 -15.93
N GLN A 13 -13.81 4.21 -15.24
CA GLN A 13 -15.07 4.60 -14.61
C GLN A 13 -15.08 4.33 -13.11
N ALA A 14 -13.95 3.89 -12.55
CA ALA A 14 -13.84 3.49 -11.17
C ALA A 14 -13.79 4.71 -10.23
N ILE A 15 -14.51 4.62 -9.13
CA ILE A 15 -14.41 5.53 -7.99
C ILE A 15 -13.30 4.99 -7.08
N ILE A 16 -12.26 5.79 -6.88
CA ILE A 16 -11.09 5.42 -6.06
C ILE A 16 -11.20 6.13 -4.70
N TYR A 17 -11.03 5.37 -3.63
CA TYR A 17 -10.93 5.86 -2.26
C TYR A 17 -9.51 5.66 -1.74
N GLN A 18 -8.77 6.77 -1.57
CA GLN A 18 -7.41 6.70 -1.06
C GLN A 18 -7.42 6.65 0.47
N ILE A 19 -6.63 5.73 1.03
CA ILE A 19 -6.50 5.47 2.46
C ILE A 19 -5.06 5.77 2.86
N TYR A 20 -4.91 6.63 3.85
CA TYR A 20 -3.65 6.85 4.54
C TYR A 20 -3.62 5.98 5.81
N PRO A 21 -2.87 4.85 5.84
CA PRO A 21 -3.01 3.82 6.87
C PRO A 21 -2.91 4.36 8.30
N ALA A 22 -1.86 5.15 8.59
CA ALA A 22 -1.55 5.68 9.91
C ALA A 22 -2.70 6.46 10.57
N SER A 23 -3.62 7.02 9.79
CA SER A 23 -4.66 7.94 10.29
C SER A 23 -6.09 7.47 9.99
N PHE A 24 -6.26 6.27 9.44
CA PHE A 24 -7.58 5.81 9.01
C PHE A 24 -8.39 5.19 10.15
N CYS A 25 -7.90 4.10 10.75
CA CYS A 25 -8.56 3.43 11.87
C CYS A 25 -7.55 2.59 12.64
N ASP A 26 -7.41 2.87 13.93
CA ASP A 26 -6.68 2.05 14.90
C ASP A 26 -7.57 0.89 15.36
N SER A 27 -7.06 -0.35 15.37
CA SER A 27 -7.77 -1.54 15.82
C SER A 27 -7.30 -2.10 17.16
N ASN A 28 -6.13 -1.68 17.63
CA ASN A 28 -5.44 -2.30 18.78
C ASN A 28 -5.26 -1.33 19.97
N GLY A 29 -5.54 -0.03 19.78
CA GLY A 29 -5.49 1.01 20.80
C GLY A 29 -4.11 1.64 21.02
N ASP A 30 -3.17 1.48 20.08
CA ASP A 30 -1.82 2.06 20.15
C ASP A 30 -1.74 3.52 19.63
N GLY A 31 -2.83 4.03 19.05
CA GLY A 31 -2.94 5.39 18.52
C GLY A 31 -2.54 5.54 17.05
N MET A 32 -2.16 4.45 16.37
CA MET A 32 -1.85 4.41 14.94
C MET A 32 -2.88 3.57 14.19
N GLY A 33 -3.28 4.03 13.01
CA GLY A 33 -4.11 3.21 12.13
C GLY A 33 -3.36 2.02 11.55
N ASP A 34 -4.04 0.89 11.40
CA ASP A 34 -3.45 -0.39 11.02
C ASP A 34 -4.31 -1.15 9.99
N LEU A 35 -3.78 -2.25 9.43
CA LEU A 35 -4.45 -3.03 8.38
C LEU A 35 -5.76 -3.67 8.87
N GLN A 36 -5.82 -4.12 10.12
CA GLN A 36 -7.04 -4.71 10.71
C GLN A 36 -8.12 -3.64 10.91
N GLY A 37 -7.72 -2.40 11.20
CA GLY A 37 -8.56 -1.23 11.22
C GLY A 37 -9.17 -0.95 9.85
N ILE A 38 -8.36 -0.99 8.78
CA ILE A 38 -8.88 -0.88 7.39
C ILE A 38 -9.88 -1.99 7.10
N ILE A 39 -9.54 -3.25 7.41
CA ILE A 39 -10.39 -4.42 7.24
C ILE A 39 -11.75 -4.21 7.92
N SER A 40 -11.77 -3.70 9.16
CA SER A 40 -12.99 -3.47 9.94
C SER A 40 -13.95 -2.45 9.30
N LYS A 41 -13.45 -1.59 8.42
CA LYS A 41 -14.23 -0.52 7.75
C LYS A 41 -14.55 -0.82 6.30
N LEU A 42 -14.19 -1.99 5.77
CA LEU A 42 -14.47 -2.33 4.37
C LEU A 42 -15.97 -2.33 4.04
N ASP A 43 -16.87 -2.64 5.00
CA ASP A 43 -18.32 -2.51 4.79
C ASP A 43 -18.76 -1.05 4.64
N TYR A 44 -18.19 -0.16 5.45
CA TYR A 44 -18.41 1.29 5.32
C TYR A 44 -17.93 1.78 3.95
N ILE A 45 -16.70 1.42 3.55
CA ILE A 45 -16.13 1.85 2.27
C ILE A 45 -16.99 1.33 1.09
N ALA A 46 -17.40 0.06 1.12
CA ALA A 46 -18.28 -0.50 0.11
C ALA A 46 -19.63 0.23 0.04
N SER A 47 -20.20 0.63 1.19
CA SER A 47 -21.45 1.39 1.24
C SER A 47 -21.40 2.76 0.56
N LEU A 48 -20.20 3.33 0.37
CA LEU A 48 -20.01 4.59 -0.34
C LEU A 48 -20.10 4.42 -1.87
N GLY A 49 -20.14 3.18 -2.38
CA GLY A 49 -20.14 2.87 -3.81
C GLY A 49 -18.75 2.97 -4.47
N VAL A 50 -17.68 2.77 -3.68
CA VAL A 50 -16.29 2.78 -4.15
C VAL A 50 -15.98 1.50 -4.93
N ASP A 51 -15.22 1.62 -6.01
CA ASP A 51 -14.76 0.47 -6.81
C ASP A 51 -13.34 0.02 -6.42
N VAL A 52 -12.48 0.95 -5.99
CA VAL A 52 -11.08 0.68 -5.66
C VAL A 52 -10.68 1.38 -4.36
N ILE A 53 -10.03 0.67 -3.46
CA ILE A 53 -9.25 1.29 -2.39
C ILE A 53 -7.79 1.44 -2.86
N TRP A 54 -7.23 2.64 -2.67
CA TRP A 54 -5.80 2.89 -2.87
C TRP A 54 -5.16 3.08 -1.50
N VAL A 55 -4.32 2.14 -1.09
CA VAL A 55 -3.61 2.21 0.19
C VAL A 55 -2.25 2.89 -0.06
N CYS A 56 -2.01 4.02 0.61
CA CYS A 56 -0.70 4.66 0.67
C CYS A 56 0.35 3.68 1.25
N PRO A 57 1.66 3.98 1.20
CA PRO A 57 2.70 3.02 1.55
C PRO A 57 2.48 2.35 2.92
N MET A 58 2.38 1.02 2.89
CA MET A 58 2.24 0.14 4.06
C MET A 58 3.50 -0.69 4.33
N TYR A 59 4.48 -0.60 3.44
CA TYR A 59 5.74 -1.34 3.48
C TYR A 59 6.55 -1.00 4.72
N ASP A 60 7.46 -1.89 5.09
CA ASP A 60 8.43 -1.59 6.14
C ASP A 60 9.25 -0.35 5.79
N SER A 61 9.31 0.57 6.74
CA SER A 61 9.87 1.91 6.57
C SER A 61 10.23 2.52 7.92
N PRO A 62 11.32 3.30 8.02
CA PRO A 62 11.66 4.07 9.21
C PRO A 62 10.72 5.23 9.53
N GLN A 63 9.75 5.52 8.65
CA GLN A 63 8.74 6.57 8.81
C GLN A 63 9.30 8.00 8.81
N VAL A 64 10.46 8.26 8.21
CA VAL A 64 11.00 9.63 8.10
C VAL A 64 10.13 10.48 7.16
N ASP A 65 9.56 9.87 6.13
CA ASP A 65 8.57 10.44 5.22
C ASP A 65 7.27 9.62 5.25
N MET A 66 6.89 9.16 6.45
CA MET A 66 5.63 8.46 6.71
C MET A 66 5.31 7.32 5.72
N GLY A 67 6.30 6.47 5.45
CA GLY A 67 6.15 5.27 4.63
C GLY A 67 6.69 5.40 3.20
N TYR A 68 6.98 6.62 2.71
CA TYR A 68 7.59 6.81 1.39
C TYR A 68 9.11 6.52 1.38
N ASP A 69 9.76 6.51 2.55
CA ASP A 69 11.13 6.04 2.76
C ASP A 69 11.17 4.52 3.05
N ILE A 70 10.99 3.68 2.03
CA ILE A 70 10.85 2.22 2.20
C ILE A 70 12.19 1.53 2.49
N SER A 71 12.26 0.72 3.56
CA SER A 71 13.42 -0.12 3.91
C SER A 71 13.30 -1.56 3.42
N ASN A 72 12.08 -2.07 3.23
CA ASN A 72 11.83 -3.38 2.63
C ASN A 72 10.50 -3.41 1.86
N TYR A 73 10.55 -3.58 0.54
CA TYR A 73 9.38 -3.65 -0.33
C TYR A 73 8.56 -4.93 -0.19
N GLU A 74 9.12 -5.97 0.43
CA GLU A 74 8.50 -7.30 0.56
C GLU A 74 7.90 -7.55 1.95
N ASP A 75 7.93 -6.56 2.84
CA ASP A 75 7.39 -6.68 4.20
C ASP A 75 6.50 -5.49 4.55
N VAL A 76 5.69 -5.65 5.58
CA VAL A 76 4.76 -4.64 6.11
C VAL A 76 5.41 -3.92 7.28
N TYR A 77 5.17 -2.62 7.41
CA TYR A 77 5.59 -1.89 8.61
C TYR A 77 4.90 -2.48 9.84
N ALA A 78 5.70 -3.01 10.78
CA ALA A 78 5.18 -3.84 11.87
C ALA A 78 4.03 -3.22 12.68
N PRO A 79 4.00 -1.90 12.96
CA PRO A 79 2.84 -1.25 13.57
C PRO A 79 1.54 -1.30 12.75
N TYR A 80 1.60 -1.43 11.42
CA TYR A 80 0.41 -1.63 10.60
C TYR A 80 -0.07 -3.08 10.59
N GLY A 81 0.81 -4.04 10.89
CA GLY A 81 0.49 -5.46 10.94
C GLY A 81 1.51 -6.32 10.21
N THR A 82 1.05 -7.45 9.68
CA THR A 82 1.86 -8.50 9.06
C THR A 82 1.53 -8.67 7.58
N LEU A 83 2.37 -9.43 6.86
CA LEU A 83 2.03 -9.87 5.50
C LEU A 83 0.70 -10.64 5.44
N GLN A 84 0.38 -11.43 6.47
CA GLN A 84 -0.88 -12.16 6.53
C GLN A 84 -2.09 -11.20 6.66
N ASP A 85 -1.94 -10.09 7.39
CA ASP A 85 -2.98 -9.06 7.46
C ASP A 85 -3.17 -8.36 6.11
N MET A 86 -2.08 -8.13 5.36
CA MET A 86 -2.15 -7.58 4.00
C MET A 86 -2.83 -8.55 3.03
N GLU A 87 -2.51 -9.85 3.09
CA GLU A 87 -3.20 -10.90 2.32
C GLU A 87 -4.70 -10.95 2.66
N GLU A 88 -5.04 -10.84 3.95
CA GLU A 88 -6.43 -10.78 4.41
C GLU A 88 -7.17 -9.54 3.87
N LEU A 89 -6.53 -8.37 3.92
CA LEU A 89 -7.08 -7.13 3.38
C LEU A 89 -7.37 -7.25 1.87
N ILE A 90 -6.43 -7.79 1.09
CA ILE A 90 -6.61 -8.04 -0.34
C ILE A 90 -7.81 -8.97 -0.57
N ARG A 91 -7.84 -10.12 0.13
CA ARG A 91 -8.92 -11.11 0.00
C ARG A 91 -10.29 -10.52 0.33
N LYS A 92 -10.43 -9.86 1.49
CA LYS A 92 -11.71 -9.28 1.93
C LYS A 92 -12.16 -8.11 1.05
N THR A 93 -11.22 -7.34 0.52
CA THR A 93 -11.55 -6.29 -0.46
C THR A 93 -12.18 -6.90 -1.71
N HIS A 94 -11.58 -7.98 -2.24
CA HIS A 94 -12.11 -8.70 -3.39
C HIS A 94 -13.46 -9.39 -3.12
N GLU A 95 -13.67 -9.93 -1.91
CA GLU A 95 -14.96 -10.52 -1.52
C GLU A 95 -16.13 -9.52 -1.55
N LYS A 96 -15.83 -8.23 -1.41
CA LYS A 96 -16.81 -7.14 -1.54
C LYS A 96 -16.97 -6.61 -2.96
N GLY A 97 -16.32 -7.25 -3.94
CA GLY A 97 -16.35 -6.83 -5.34
C GLY A 97 -15.52 -5.57 -5.63
N MET A 98 -14.82 -5.02 -4.63
CA MET A 98 -13.89 -3.90 -4.79
C MET A 98 -12.53 -4.42 -5.26
N LYS A 99 -11.66 -3.50 -5.70
CA LYS A 99 -10.26 -3.76 -6.01
C LYS A 99 -9.35 -3.00 -5.05
N ILE A 100 -8.10 -3.40 -5.01
CA ILE A 100 -7.06 -2.75 -4.23
C ILE A 100 -5.91 -2.32 -5.13
N MET A 101 -5.39 -1.13 -4.88
CA MET A 101 -4.19 -0.57 -5.49
C MET A 101 -3.23 -0.15 -4.38
N LEU A 102 -1.94 -0.40 -4.57
CA LEU A 102 -0.88 -0.01 -3.64
C LEU A 102 0.00 1.03 -4.31
N ASP A 103 0.58 1.93 -3.51
CA ASP A 103 1.62 2.84 -3.98
C ASP A 103 2.89 2.07 -4.36
N LEU A 104 3.52 2.47 -5.47
CA LEU A 104 4.81 1.94 -5.92
C LEU A 104 5.87 3.03 -5.89
N VAL A 105 6.58 3.15 -4.77
CA VAL A 105 7.60 4.19 -4.55
C VAL A 105 8.97 3.65 -4.91
N ILE A 106 9.35 3.79 -6.18
CA ILE A 106 10.59 3.19 -6.72
C ILE A 106 11.59 4.22 -7.26
N ASN A 107 11.29 5.51 -7.12
CA ASN A 107 12.25 6.57 -7.46
C ASN A 107 13.40 6.65 -6.44
N HIS A 108 13.14 6.25 -5.19
CA HIS A 108 14.09 6.25 -4.08
C HIS A 108 13.75 5.14 -3.08
N THR A 109 14.71 4.76 -2.25
CA THR A 109 14.54 3.87 -1.08
C THR A 109 14.96 4.62 0.19
N SER A 110 14.70 4.05 1.37
CA SER A 110 15.31 4.48 2.62
C SER A 110 16.83 4.33 2.60
N ASP A 111 17.54 5.14 3.39
CA ASP A 111 18.96 4.97 3.69
C ASP A 111 19.25 3.76 4.59
N LYS A 112 18.21 3.12 5.12
CA LYS A 112 18.27 1.83 5.84
C LYS A 112 17.90 0.63 4.97
N HIS A 113 17.60 0.84 3.68
CA HIS A 113 17.34 -0.27 2.77
C HIS A 113 18.62 -1.07 2.54
N ALA A 114 18.54 -2.41 2.51
CA ALA A 114 19.71 -3.29 2.37
C ALA A 114 20.59 -2.96 1.15
N TRP A 115 19.96 -2.56 0.04
CA TRP A 115 20.67 -2.07 -1.15
C TRP A 115 21.52 -0.83 -0.87
N PHE A 116 20.98 0.15 -0.12
CA PHE A 116 21.70 1.37 0.20
C PHE A 116 22.80 1.13 1.23
N GLU A 117 22.53 0.28 2.23
CA GLU A 117 23.54 -0.17 3.19
C GLU A 117 24.72 -0.83 2.45
N GLU A 118 24.46 -1.75 1.53
CA GLU A 118 25.51 -2.39 0.72
C GLU A 118 26.23 -1.40 -0.21
N SER A 119 25.51 -0.46 -0.80
CA SER A 119 26.06 0.60 -1.66
C SER A 119 27.07 1.49 -0.92
N ARG A 120 26.75 1.88 0.32
CA ARG A 120 27.59 2.79 1.11
C ARG A 120 28.77 2.12 1.80
N LEU A 121 28.81 0.78 1.89
CA LEU A 121 29.88 0.04 2.57
C LEU A 121 31.27 0.27 1.95
N SER A 122 31.35 0.34 0.62
CA SER A 122 32.61 0.51 -0.10
C SER A 122 32.39 1.12 -1.48
N LYS A 123 33.44 1.75 -2.03
CA LYS A 123 33.49 2.16 -3.43
C LYS A 123 33.58 0.99 -4.41
N ASP A 124 33.94 -0.20 -3.93
CA ASP A 124 34.05 -1.42 -4.74
C ASP A 124 32.82 -2.34 -4.60
N SER A 125 31.77 -1.87 -3.92
CA SER A 125 30.52 -2.63 -3.76
C SER A 125 29.86 -2.90 -5.12
N PRO A 126 29.28 -4.09 -5.35
CA PRO A 126 28.52 -4.36 -6.58
C PRO A 126 27.25 -3.50 -6.68
N LYS A 127 26.82 -2.87 -5.57
CA LYS A 127 25.71 -1.90 -5.53
C LYS A 127 26.20 -0.46 -5.35
N ARG A 128 27.46 -0.17 -5.71
CA ARG A 128 28.05 1.15 -5.53
C ARG A 128 27.25 2.26 -6.24
N ASP A 129 26.78 1.95 -7.44
CA ASP A 129 26.02 2.87 -8.31
C ASP A 129 24.54 2.49 -8.34
#